data_AF-A0A8I1X0Z4-F1
#
_entry.id   AF-A0A8I1X0Z4-F1
#
_cell.length_a   1.000
_cell.length_b   1.000
_cell.length_c   1.000
_cell.angle_alpha   90.00
_cell.angle_beta   90.00
_cell.angle_gamma   90.00
#
_symmetry.space_group_name_H-M   'P 1'
#
loop_
_entity.id
_entity.type
_entity.pdbx_description
1 polymer ?
#
loop_
_entity_poly.entity_id
_entity_poly.type
_entity_poly.pdbx_seq_one_letter_code
_entity_poly.pdbx_strand_id
1 'polypeptide(L)'
;MNVIINDRPCRAVMGEKLSRVAQENQCHVGYVCGGHGICQTCYVTVLEGGECLSGLSDVEQAFLSRKQIESGGRLACQATIEKEGTIRVLSRPEEVRRMLLSNPLSLLSYGAEMGKAAAERFVPGVSNVIDRIRNGEMSSRENLGDVLESMGFAMQFGASSAADVIPFRDQLHSLLGFVQRFSPFSLPGAHADTASLERVAITVSDTKPTGSTLPKEPRPVPVISGSGGSELEVLGFRTADRMTRAGISSVHELLEQGKTTQARKLLAERLDINEKELLSIINCADLCRIYGMTMKIAGLLEASGVDTVPELSHRNPAHLYEKMQEVNRKEKILHTMPSKAEIERWVVEARALPRVISY
;
A
#
# COMPACT_ATOMS: atom_id res chain seq x y z
N MET A 1 9.21 -11.32 37.46
CA MET A 1 8.68 -11.72 36.12
C MET A 1 9.64 -11.35 34.98
N ASN A 2 9.60 -12.10 33.87
CA ASN A 2 10.45 -11.87 32.69
C ASN A 2 9.58 -11.72 31.43
N VAL A 3 9.43 -10.50 30.91
CA VAL A 3 8.68 -10.25 29.66
C VAL A 3 9.66 -9.93 28.55
N ILE A 4 9.51 -10.60 27.41
CA ILE A 4 10.32 -10.36 26.22
C ILE A 4 9.36 -10.00 25.09
N ILE A 5 9.50 -8.78 24.56
CA ILE A 5 8.71 -8.28 23.43
C ILE A 5 9.68 -8.03 22.27
N ASN A 6 9.47 -8.69 21.13
CA ASN A 6 10.35 -8.55 19.95
C ASN A 6 11.84 -8.79 20.28
N ASP A 7 12.11 -9.86 21.03
CA ASP A 7 13.44 -10.23 21.55
C ASP A 7 14.12 -9.19 22.45
N ARG A 8 13.38 -8.19 22.94
CA ARG A 8 13.86 -7.24 23.94
C ARG A 8 13.29 -7.57 25.31
N PRO A 9 14.15 -7.70 26.35
CA PRO A 9 13.67 -7.84 27.71
C PRO A 9 13.02 -6.53 28.17
N CYS A 10 11.84 -6.64 28.78
CA CYS A 10 11.02 -5.53 29.22
C CYS A 10 10.84 -5.57 30.73
N ARG A 11 10.87 -4.38 31.35
CA ARG A 11 10.40 -4.20 32.73
C ARG A 11 8.89 -4.26 32.74
N ALA A 12 8.34 -5.15 33.56
CA ALA A 12 6.91 -5.36 33.68
C ALA A 12 6.56 -5.69 35.12
N VAL A 13 5.36 -5.26 35.53
CA VAL A 13 4.79 -5.55 36.84
C VAL A 13 3.53 -6.41 36.66
N MET A 14 3.28 -7.30 37.61
CA MET A 14 2.01 -8.03 37.65
C MET A 14 0.82 -7.07 37.74
N GLY A 15 -0.26 -7.42 37.04
CA GLY A 15 -1.44 -6.57 36.88
C GLY A 15 -1.36 -5.57 35.73
N GLU A 16 -0.19 -5.42 35.08
CA GLU A 16 -0.06 -4.56 33.91
C GLU A 16 -0.54 -5.24 32.62
N LYS A 17 -1.04 -4.43 31.70
CA LYS A 17 -1.37 -4.85 30.34
C LYS A 17 -0.11 -4.89 29.49
N LEU A 18 -0.01 -5.89 28.59
CA LEU A 18 1.13 -6.02 27.69
C LEU A 18 1.38 -4.77 26.82
N SER A 19 0.33 -4.05 26.42
CA SER A 19 0.47 -2.81 25.65
C SER A 19 1.17 -1.70 26.45
N ARG A 20 0.97 -1.66 27.77
CA ARG A 20 1.60 -0.68 28.65
C ARG A 20 3.08 -1.01 28.83
N VAL A 21 3.37 -2.28 29.10
CA VAL A 21 4.75 -2.80 29.14
C VAL A 21 5.50 -2.49 27.84
N ALA A 22 4.85 -2.69 26.68
CA ALA A 22 5.47 -2.38 25.39
C ALA A 22 5.76 -0.88 25.23
N GLN A 23 4.85 0.00 25.64
CA GLN A 23 5.05 1.45 25.56
C GLN A 23 6.18 1.94 26.46
N GLU A 24 6.18 1.53 27.72
CA GLU A 24 7.18 1.96 28.72
C GLU A 24 8.59 1.48 28.36
N ASN A 25 8.70 0.33 27.69
CA ASN A 25 9.97 -0.23 27.22
C ASN A 25 10.28 0.08 25.74
N GLN A 26 9.51 0.98 25.11
CA GLN A 26 9.70 1.42 23.72
C GLN A 26 9.78 0.26 22.71
N CYS A 27 9.02 -0.80 22.95
CA CYS A 27 8.90 -1.94 22.06
C CYS A 27 7.81 -1.69 21.01
N HIS A 28 8.06 -2.11 19.77
CA HIS A 28 7.21 -1.78 18.63
C HIS A 28 5.92 -2.63 18.61
N VAL A 29 4.94 -2.23 19.41
CA VAL A 29 3.56 -2.75 19.41
C VAL A 29 2.62 -1.59 19.14
N GLY A 30 1.67 -1.76 18.22
CA GLY A 30 0.75 -0.69 17.85
C GLY A 30 -0.21 -0.30 18.98
N TYR A 31 -0.61 0.97 19.00
CA TYR A 31 -1.47 1.54 20.04
C TYR A 31 -2.38 2.66 19.49
N VAL A 32 -2.99 2.44 18.32
CA VAL A 32 -3.74 3.50 17.63
C VAL A 32 -4.96 3.96 18.43
N CYS A 33 -5.70 3.03 19.03
CA CYS A 33 -6.92 3.35 19.75
C CYS A 33 -6.74 3.71 21.22
N GLY A 34 -5.53 3.94 21.71
CA GLY A 34 -5.34 4.20 23.15
C GLY A 34 -5.66 2.99 24.06
N GLY A 35 -5.65 1.77 23.52
CA GLY A 35 -5.90 0.56 24.31
C GLY A 35 -7.36 0.28 24.67
N HIS A 36 -8.31 0.99 24.06
CA HIS A 36 -9.75 0.81 24.29
C HIS A 36 -10.34 -0.45 23.65
N GLY A 37 -9.54 -1.21 22.91
CA GLY A 37 -9.99 -2.47 22.32
C GLY A 37 -11.01 -2.27 21.19
N ILE A 38 -10.83 -1.23 20.38
CA ILE A 38 -11.68 -0.94 19.21
C ILE A 38 -10.96 -1.18 17.87
N CYS A 39 -9.67 -1.54 17.92
CA CYS A 39 -8.86 -1.86 16.75
C CYS A 39 -7.91 -3.03 17.06
N GLN A 40 -7.28 -3.59 16.03
CA GLN A 40 -6.34 -4.72 16.13
C GLN A 40 -4.86 -4.32 16.04
N THR A 41 -4.53 -3.02 16.13
CA THR A 41 -3.15 -2.55 15.92
C THR A 41 -2.17 -3.03 16.99
N CYS A 42 -2.67 -3.38 18.18
CA CYS A 42 -1.91 -3.96 19.28
C CYS A 42 -1.81 -5.50 19.24
N TYR A 43 -2.14 -6.11 18.10
CA TYR A 43 -2.05 -7.56 17.93
C TYR A 43 -0.61 -8.05 18.16
N VAL A 44 -0.49 -9.08 18.99
CA VAL A 44 0.75 -9.79 19.28
C VAL A 44 0.49 -11.30 19.26
N THR A 45 1.50 -12.06 18.87
CA THR A 45 1.49 -13.52 19.01
C THR A 45 2.30 -13.92 20.22
N VAL A 46 1.68 -14.66 21.13
CA VAL A 46 2.33 -15.22 22.31
C VAL A 46 3.08 -16.48 21.90
N LEU A 47 4.41 -16.43 22.00
CA LEU A 47 5.29 -17.56 21.71
C LEU A 47 5.50 -18.46 22.94
N GLU A 48 5.46 -17.87 24.14
CA GLU A 48 5.68 -18.54 25.42
C GLU A 48 4.98 -17.77 26.54
N GLY A 49 4.50 -18.47 27.58
CA GLY A 49 3.94 -17.85 28.78
C GLY A 49 2.50 -17.39 28.66
N GLY A 50 1.71 -17.97 27.75
CA GLY A 50 0.29 -17.61 27.58
C GLY A 50 -0.55 -17.84 28.83
N GLU A 51 -0.19 -18.83 29.64
CA GLU A 51 -0.81 -19.17 30.93
C GLU A 51 -0.55 -18.14 32.04
N CYS A 52 0.41 -17.25 31.84
CA CYS A 52 0.72 -16.12 32.73
C CYS A 52 -0.15 -14.89 32.46
N LEU A 53 -0.86 -14.88 31.33
CA LEU A 53 -1.76 -13.81 30.93
C LEU A 53 -3.21 -14.12 31.36
N SER A 54 -4.00 -13.07 31.47
CA SER A 54 -5.45 -13.16 31.64
C SER A 54 -6.09 -13.98 30.52
N GLY A 55 -7.24 -14.57 30.82
CA GLY A 55 -8.09 -15.22 29.83
C GLY A 55 -8.46 -14.29 28.67
N LEU A 56 -8.94 -14.87 27.57
CA LEU A 56 -9.40 -14.11 26.40
C LEU A 56 -10.62 -13.27 26.76
N SER A 57 -10.49 -11.96 26.64
CA SER A 57 -11.62 -11.06 26.89
C SER A 57 -12.67 -11.13 25.78
N ASP A 58 -13.88 -10.66 26.06
CA ASP A 58 -14.97 -10.57 25.07
C ASP A 58 -14.56 -9.72 23.85
N VAL A 59 -13.76 -8.69 24.09
CA VAL A 59 -13.17 -7.86 23.03
C VAL A 59 -12.22 -8.68 22.16
N GLU A 60 -11.33 -9.47 22.76
CA GLU A 60 -10.43 -10.34 22.00
C GLU A 60 -11.21 -11.37 21.18
N GLN A 61 -12.25 -11.96 21.75
CA GLN A 61 -13.10 -12.94 21.06
C GLN A 61 -13.91 -12.32 19.91
N ALA A 62 -14.28 -11.04 20.03
CA ALA A 62 -14.96 -10.29 18.98
C ALA A 62 -14.03 -9.96 17.82
N PHE A 63 -12.78 -9.57 18.12
CA PHE A 63 -11.84 -9.07 17.10
C PHE A 63 -10.87 -10.14 16.55
N LEU A 64 -10.59 -11.25 17.23
CA LEU A 64 -9.60 -12.24 16.78
C LEU A 64 -10.26 -13.48 16.19
N SER A 65 -9.89 -13.91 14.98
CA SER A 65 -10.39 -15.16 14.40
C SER A 65 -10.00 -16.38 15.24
N ARG A 66 -10.74 -17.50 15.12
CA ARG A 66 -10.40 -18.73 15.85
C ARG A 66 -8.97 -19.18 15.54
N LYS A 67 -8.58 -19.14 14.26
CA LYS A 67 -7.23 -19.46 13.82
C LYS A 67 -6.17 -18.56 14.48
N GLN A 68 -6.44 -17.26 14.59
CA GLN A 68 -5.52 -16.33 15.27
C GLN A 68 -5.38 -16.66 16.74
N ILE A 69 -6.48 -16.96 17.44
CA ILE A 69 -6.47 -17.35 18.85
C ILE A 69 -5.69 -18.66 19.04
N GLU A 70 -5.94 -19.66 18.19
CA GLU A 70 -5.24 -20.96 18.21
C GLU A 70 -3.74 -20.81 17.96
N SER A 71 -3.33 -19.83 17.14
CA SER A 71 -1.92 -19.50 16.92
C SER A 71 -1.26 -18.68 18.04
N GLY A 72 -1.96 -18.40 19.15
CA GLY A 72 -1.44 -17.61 20.26
C GLY A 72 -1.67 -16.10 20.11
N GLY A 73 -2.54 -15.68 19.19
CA GLY A 73 -2.88 -14.28 18.96
C GLY A 73 -3.62 -13.66 20.14
N ARG A 74 -3.14 -12.49 20.58
CA ARG A 74 -3.72 -11.69 21.65
C ARG A 74 -3.78 -10.22 21.25
N LEU A 75 -4.70 -9.47 21.85
CA LEU A 75 -4.64 -8.01 21.81
C LEU A 75 -3.87 -7.54 23.04
N ALA A 76 -2.67 -6.98 22.84
CA ALA A 76 -1.81 -6.58 23.95
C ALA A 76 -2.48 -5.56 24.90
N CYS A 77 -3.47 -4.80 24.43
CA CYS A 77 -4.22 -3.86 25.27
C CYS A 77 -5.32 -4.49 26.12
N GLN A 78 -5.62 -5.78 25.90
CA GLN A 78 -6.62 -6.54 26.67
C GLN A 78 -5.96 -7.67 27.47
N ALA A 79 -4.75 -8.10 27.11
CA ALA A 79 -3.99 -9.11 27.84
C ALA A 79 -3.29 -8.49 29.07
N THR A 80 -3.71 -8.90 30.26
CA THR A 80 -3.13 -8.51 31.55
C THR A 80 -2.22 -9.60 32.08
N ILE A 81 -1.11 -9.24 32.70
CA ILE A 81 -0.20 -10.18 33.36
C ILE A 81 -0.79 -10.57 34.73
N GLU A 82 -1.16 -11.83 34.92
CA GLU A 82 -1.81 -12.31 36.14
C GLU A 82 -0.93 -13.23 36.99
N LYS A 83 0.02 -13.93 36.36
CA LYS A 83 0.92 -14.86 37.07
C LYS A 83 2.37 -14.53 36.79
N GLU A 84 3.22 -14.93 37.72
CA GLU A 84 4.66 -14.84 37.54
C GLU A 84 5.17 -15.94 36.60
N GLY A 85 6.01 -15.55 35.64
CA GLY A 85 6.62 -16.45 34.68
C GLY A 85 7.41 -15.70 33.62
N THR A 86 7.80 -16.43 32.58
CA THR A 86 8.44 -15.88 31.38
C THR A 86 7.40 -15.76 30.27
N ILE A 87 7.21 -14.55 29.76
CA ILE A 87 6.28 -14.27 28.67
C ILE A 87 7.10 -13.81 27.47
N ARG A 88 7.00 -14.52 26.34
CA ARG A 88 7.60 -14.10 25.07
C ARG A 88 6.50 -13.79 24.08
N VAL A 89 6.50 -12.56 23.56
CA VAL A 89 5.54 -12.13 22.56
C VAL A 89 6.23 -11.49 21.37
N LEU A 90 5.61 -11.64 20.21
CA LEU A 90 6.05 -11.06 18.96
C LEU A 90 4.98 -10.13 18.43
N SER A 91 5.36 -8.93 18.05
CA SER A 91 4.45 -8.01 17.40
C SER A 91 4.34 -8.32 15.91
N ARG A 92 3.18 -8.00 15.34
CA ARG A 92 2.91 -8.20 13.92
C ARG A 92 3.93 -7.55 12.97
N PRO A 93 4.39 -6.30 13.19
CA PRO A 93 5.48 -5.74 12.39
C PRO A 93 6.76 -6.57 12.44
N GLU A 94 7.09 -7.15 13.59
CA GLU A 94 8.29 -7.96 13.77
C GLU A 94 8.14 -9.36 13.13
N GLU A 95 6.94 -9.97 13.20
CA GLU A 95 6.62 -11.19 12.43
C GLU A 95 6.81 -10.97 10.94
N VAL A 96 6.22 -9.91 10.40
CA VAL A 96 6.32 -9.55 8.97
C VAL A 96 7.77 -9.30 8.58
N ARG A 97 8.53 -8.57 9.41
CA ARG A 97 9.98 -8.37 9.21
C ARG A 97 10.74 -9.69 9.12
N ARG A 98 10.45 -10.66 10.00
CA ARG A 98 11.09 -11.98 9.97
C ARG A 98 10.68 -12.81 8.76
N MET A 99 9.41 -12.75 8.36
CA MET A 99 8.93 -13.42 7.15
C MET A 99 9.62 -12.86 5.91
N LEU A 100 9.72 -11.53 5.80
CA LEU A 100 10.45 -10.87 4.72
C LEU A 100 11.89 -11.35 4.59
N LEU A 101 12.59 -11.52 5.72
CA LEU A 101 13.99 -11.92 5.74
C LEU A 101 14.20 -13.42 5.51
N SER A 102 13.24 -14.27 5.89
CA SER A 102 13.38 -15.73 5.81
C SER A 102 12.76 -16.32 4.54
N ASN A 103 11.56 -15.90 4.17
CA ASN A 103 10.86 -16.35 2.98
C ASN A 103 9.85 -15.29 2.51
N PRO A 104 10.23 -14.37 1.61
CA PRO A 104 9.35 -13.27 1.19
C PRO A 104 8.05 -13.76 0.53
N LEU A 105 8.01 -14.98 -0.05
CA LEU A 105 6.79 -15.53 -0.64
C LEU A 105 5.72 -15.87 0.41
N SER A 106 6.11 -16.14 1.66
CA SER A 106 5.16 -16.42 2.75
C SER A 106 4.29 -15.21 3.11
N LEU A 107 4.70 -14.00 2.69
CA LEU A 107 3.89 -12.79 2.87
C LEU A 107 2.58 -12.83 2.10
N LEU A 108 2.54 -13.49 0.94
CA LEU A 108 1.32 -13.57 0.14
C LEU A 108 0.25 -14.40 0.86
N SER A 109 0.64 -15.58 1.35
CA SER A 109 -0.24 -16.42 2.16
C SER A 109 -0.63 -15.74 3.46
N TYR A 110 0.33 -15.09 4.14
CA TYR A 110 0.06 -14.32 5.35
C TYR A 110 -0.95 -13.21 5.10
N GLY A 111 -0.77 -12.41 4.04
CA GLY A 111 -1.67 -11.32 3.67
C GLY A 111 -3.08 -11.81 3.36
N ALA A 112 -3.22 -12.89 2.60
CA ALA A 112 -4.51 -13.49 2.30
C ALA A 112 -5.22 -13.99 3.57
N GLU A 113 -4.50 -14.66 4.46
CA GLU A 113 -5.03 -15.14 5.73
C GLU A 113 -5.48 -13.98 6.64
N MET A 114 -4.70 -12.92 6.69
CA MET A 114 -5.04 -11.75 7.50
C MET A 114 -6.23 -10.97 6.93
N GLY A 115 -6.33 -10.85 5.61
CA GLY A 115 -7.49 -10.25 4.95
C GLY A 115 -8.78 -11.03 5.25
N LYS A 116 -8.71 -12.37 5.16
CA LYS A 116 -9.82 -13.25 5.53
C LYS A 116 -10.22 -13.09 7.00
N ALA A 117 -9.25 -13.13 7.91
CA ALA A 117 -9.51 -12.98 9.35
C ALA A 117 -10.13 -11.61 9.69
N ALA A 118 -9.68 -10.53 9.04
CA ALA A 118 -10.25 -9.20 9.22
C ALA A 118 -11.70 -9.13 8.72
N ALA A 119 -12.00 -9.71 7.55
CA ALA A 119 -13.36 -9.76 7.02
C ALA A 119 -14.31 -10.57 7.92
N GLU A 120 -13.87 -11.73 8.42
CA GLU A 120 -14.64 -12.56 9.35
C GLU A 120 -14.96 -11.86 10.68
N ARG A 121 -14.07 -10.97 11.14
CA ARG A 121 -14.20 -10.29 12.44
C ARG A 121 -14.70 -8.85 12.36
N PHE A 122 -14.94 -8.33 11.16
CA PHE A 122 -15.43 -6.97 10.99
C PHE A 122 -16.80 -6.76 11.65
N VAL A 123 -17.80 -7.57 11.28
CA VAL A 123 -19.17 -7.43 11.82
C VAL A 123 -19.20 -7.67 13.34
N PRO A 124 -18.64 -8.78 13.88
CA PRO A 124 -18.61 -8.98 15.33
C PRO A 124 -17.85 -7.89 16.09
N GLY A 125 -16.74 -7.38 15.54
CA GLY A 125 -15.97 -6.30 16.14
C GLY A 125 -16.76 -4.99 16.21
N VAL A 126 -17.43 -4.60 15.12
CA VAL A 126 -18.29 -3.40 15.09
C VAL A 126 -19.46 -3.53 16.05
N SER A 127 -20.15 -4.69 16.06
CA SER A 127 -21.25 -4.94 17.00
C SER A 127 -20.78 -4.86 18.45
N ASN A 128 -19.64 -5.45 18.80
CA ASN A 128 -19.07 -5.37 20.15
C ASN A 128 -18.79 -3.91 20.56
N VAL A 129 -18.24 -3.09 19.66
CA VAL A 129 -18.02 -1.66 19.94
C VAL A 129 -19.34 -0.93 20.18
N ILE A 130 -20.36 -1.16 19.34
CA ILE A 130 -21.69 -0.55 19.50
C ILE A 130 -22.33 -0.95 20.84
N ASP A 131 -22.25 -2.23 21.21
CA ASP A 131 -22.83 -2.73 22.47
C ASP A 131 -22.14 -2.12 23.68
N ARG A 132 -20.80 -1.98 23.65
CA ARG A 132 -20.03 -1.33 24.72
C ARG A 132 -20.34 0.16 24.85
N ILE A 133 -20.57 0.85 23.74
CA ILE A 133 -21.06 2.23 23.73
C ILE A 133 -22.46 2.30 24.36
N ARG A 134 -23.37 1.41 23.97
CA ARG A 134 -24.74 1.34 24.50
C ARG A 134 -24.76 1.07 26.01
N ASN A 135 -23.86 0.22 26.50
CA ASN A 135 -23.75 -0.16 27.92
C ASN A 135 -23.03 0.90 28.77
N GLY A 136 -22.57 2.01 28.18
CA GLY A 136 -21.87 3.07 28.91
C GLY A 136 -20.44 2.72 29.33
N GLU A 137 -19.89 1.61 28.85
CA GLU A 137 -18.50 1.19 29.11
C GLU A 137 -17.47 2.08 28.40
N MET A 138 -17.93 2.89 27.45
CA MET A 138 -17.15 3.87 26.71
C MET A 138 -17.69 5.28 26.95
N SER A 139 -17.30 5.89 28.06
CA SER A 139 -17.68 7.26 28.41
C SER A 139 -16.61 8.26 27.96
N SER A 140 -16.80 8.91 26.80
CA SER A 140 -16.56 10.35 26.66
C SER A 140 -17.07 10.83 25.30
N ARG A 141 -17.93 11.84 25.31
CA ARG A 141 -18.52 12.47 24.10
C ARG A 141 -17.47 13.09 23.17
N GLU A 142 -16.22 13.23 23.60
CA GLU A 142 -15.08 13.67 22.78
C GLU A 142 -14.46 12.53 21.97
N ASN A 143 -14.50 11.28 22.45
CA ASN A 143 -13.88 10.12 21.78
C ASN A 143 -14.80 9.45 20.75
N LEU A 144 -16.11 9.72 20.79
CA LEU A 144 -17.06 9.12 19.86
C LEU A 144 -16.91 9.70 18.45
N GLY A 145 -16.55 10.99 18.34
CA GLY A 145 -16.31 11.66 17.07
C GLY A 145 -15.12 11.07 16.33
N ASP A 146 -13.98 10.97 17.00
CA ASP A 146 -12.74 10.40 16.44
C ASP A 146 -12.88 8.92 16.07
N VAL A 147 -13.66 8.17 16.86
CA VAL A 147 -13.94 6.75 16.58
C VAL A 147 -14.94 6.58 15.43
N LEU A 148 -16.00 7.39 15.34
CA LEU A 148 -16.92 7.37 14.20
C LEU A 148 -16.26 7.86 12.91
N GLU A 149 -15.38 8.86 13.00
CA GLU A 149 -14.63 9.38 11.85
C GLU A 149 -13.62 8.33 11.36
N SER A 150 -12.86 7.71 12.26
CA SER A 150 -11.93 6.62 11.91
C SER A 150 -12.64 5.34 11.44
N MET A 151 -13.80 5.00 12.00
CA MET A 151 -14.66 3.92 11.50
C MET A 151 -15.33 4.29 10.17
N GLY A 152 -15.64 5.56 9.94
CA GLY A 152 -16.14 6.09 8.67
C GLY A 152 -15.10 5.94 7.55
N PHE A 153 -13.83 6.29 7.83
CA PHE A 153 -12.72 6.00 6.93
C PHE A 153 -12.55 4.49 6.69
N ALA A 154 -12.67 3.65 7.72
CA ALA A 154 -12.56 2.19 7.58
C ALA A 154 -13.75 1.56 6.82
N MET A 155 -14.97 2.05 7.00
CA MET A 155 -16.17 1.64 6.26
C MET A 155 -16.11 2.13 4.82
N GLN A 156 -15.65 3.34 4.57
CA GLN A 156 -15.49 3.88 3.22
C GLN A 156 -14.38 3.12 2.47
N PHE A 157 -13.30 2.76 3.15
CA PHE A 157 -12.25 1.89 2.63
C PHE A 157 -12.71 0.44 2.45
N GLY A 158 -13.58 -0.07 3.34
CA GLY A 158 -14.17 -1.40 3.27
C GLY A 158 -15.24 -1.52 2.18
N ALA A 159 -16.04 -0.48 1.95
CA ALA A 159 -17.04 -0.40 0.90
C ALA A 159 -16.40 -0.15 -0.48
N SER A 160 -15.38 0.73 -0.56
CA SER A 160 -14.60 0.91 -1.78
C SER A 160 -13.71 -0.29 -2.09
N SER A 161 -13.26 -1.03 -1.07
CA SER A 161 -12.54 -2.30 -1.28
C SER A 161 -13.49 -3.47 -1.56
N ALA A 162 -14.70 -3.52 -1.02
CA ALA A 162 -15.65 -4.59 -1.36
C ALA A 162 -16.21 -4.45 -2.78
N ALA A 163 -16.31 -3.22 -3.29
CA ALA A 163 -16.68 -2.97 -4.68
C ALA A 163 -15.56 -3.33 -5.67
N ASP A 164 -14.28 -3.18 -5.27
CA ASP A 164 -13.12 -3.30 -6.17
C ASP A 164 -12.12 -4.44 -5.82
N VAL A 165 -12.39 -5.29 -4.83
CA VAL A 165 -11.46 -6.36 -4.34
C VAL A 165 -12.10 -7.75 -4.35
N ILE A 166 -13.05 -8.02 -5.24
CA ILE A 166 -13.29 -9.40 -5.68
C ILE A 166 -12.57 -9.58 -7.01
N PRO A 167 -11.35 -10.14 -7.05
CA PRO A 167 -10.56 -10.31 -8.27
C PRO A 167 -11.12 -11.36 -9.24
N PHE A 168 -12.37 -11.75 -9.06
CA PHE A 168 -13.10 -12.73 -9.84
C PHE A 168 -14.55 -12.28 -10.07
N ARG A 169 -14.93 -10.99 -10.00
CA ARG A 169 -16.34 -10.59 -10.15
C ARG A 169 -16.99 -11.17 -11.41
N ASP A 170 -16.28 -11.16 -12.54
CA ASP A 170 -16.77 -11.74 -13.80
C ASP A 170 -16.73 -13.28 -13.82
N GLN A 171 -15.78 -13.92 -13.13
CA GLN A 171 -15.71 -15.39 -12.96
C GLN A 171 -16.66 -15.93 -11.88
N LEU A 172 -17.03 -15.11 -10.89
CA LEU A 172 -17.99 -15.40 -9.84
C LEU A 172 -19.41 -15.25 -10.40
N HIS A 173 -19.66 -14.27 -11.28
CA HIS A 173 -20.88 -14.22 -12.08
C HIS A 173 -20.97 -15.39 -13.06
N SER A 174 -19.85 -15.86 -13.64
CA SER A 174 -19.85 -17.07 -14.48
C SER A 174 -20.08 -18.36 -13.66
N LEU A 175 -19.58 -18.43 -12.42
CA LEU A 175 -19.81 -19.53 -11.48
C LEU A 175 -21.20 -19.51 -10.84
N LEU A 176 -21.78 -18.34 -10.58
CA LEU A 176 -23.16 -18.19 -10.14
C LEU A 176 -24.13 -18.56 -11.26
N GLY A 177 -23.79 -18.21 -12.51
CA GLY A 177 -24.46 -18.74 -13.70
C GLY A 177 -24.29 -20.25 -13.86
N PHE A 178 -23.17 -20.82 -13.40
CA PHE A 178 -22.91 -22.28 -13.37
C PHE A 178 -23.76 -22.99 -12.31
N VAL A 179 -23.94 -22.40 -11.12
CA VAL A 179 -24.80 -22.95 -10.05
C VAL A 179 -26.29 -22.80 -10.38
N GLN A 180 -26.69 -21.73 -11.07
CA GLN A 180 -28.02 -21.61 -11.66
C GLN A 180 -28.28 -22.63 -12.79
N ARG A 181 -27.22 -23.19 -13.37
CA ARG A 181 -27.27 -24.25 -14.39
C ARG A 181 -27.36 -25.67 -13.82
N PHE A 182 -27.23 -25.83 -12.50
CA PHE A 182 -27.25 -27.12 -11.79
C PHE A 182 -28.39 -27.25 -10.76
N SER A 183 -29.49 -26.49 -10.93
CA SER A 183 -30.78 -26.77 -10.30
C SER A 183 -31.74 -27.39 -11.33
N PRO A 184 -32.57 -28.37 -10.96
CA PRO A 184 -32.93 -29.51 -11.79
C PRO A 184 -34.13 -29.20 -12.70
N PHE A 185 -33.91 -28.84 -13.96
CA PHE A 185 -34.91 -28.99 -15.03
C PHE A 185 -34.19 -29.10 -16.40
N SER A 186 -34.53 -30.13 -17.17
CA SER A 186 -33.79 -30.72 -18.30
C SER A 186 -33.86 -29.98 -19.66
N LEU A 187 -32.84 -30.16 -20.54
CA LEU A 187 -32.88 -30.70 -21.94
C LEU A 187 -31.55 -30.45 -22.74
N PRO A 188 -31.26 -31.18 -23.84
CA PRO A 188 -29.93 -31.74 -24.20
C PRO A 188 -29.24 -31.12 -25.44
N GLY A 189 -27.94 -31.37 -25.61
CA GLY A 189 -27.22 -31.21 -26.88
C GLY A 189 -25.71 -30.98 -26.72
N ALA A 190 -24.91 -31.84 -27.33
CA ALA A 190 -23.46 -32.02 -27.14
C ALA A 190 -22.57 -31.35 -28.21
N HIS A 191 -21.25 -31.52 -28.01
CA HIS A 191 -20.05 -31.33 -28.87
C HIS A 191 -19.18 -30.11 -28.47
N ALA A 192 -18.00 -30.29 -27.86
CA ALA A 192 -16.74 -30.92 -28.32
C ALA A 192 -16.00 -30.05 -29.36
N ASP A 193 -14.81 -29.54 -29.02
CA ASP A 193 -13.57 -29.92 -29.70
C ASP A 193 -12.30 -29.29 -29.10
N THR A 194 -11.27 -30.14 -29.07
CA THR A 194 -9.89 -29.93 -28.60
C THR A 194 -8.95 -29.73 -29.77
N ALA A 195 -7.93 -28.87 -29.65
CA ALA A 195 -6.67 -28.93 -30.43
C ALA A 195 -5.65 -27.98 -29.76
N SER A 196 -4.64 -28.48 -29.03
CA SER A 196 -3.33 -29.02 -29.44
C SER A 196 -2.26 -27.95 -29.66
N LEU A 197 -1.27 -27.97 -28.76
CA LEU A 197 -0.06 -27.15 -28.69
C LEU A 197 0.95 -27.52 -29.78
N GLU A 198 1.70 -26.52 -30.24
CA GLU A 198 3.01 -26.75 -30.88
C GLU A 198 4.04 -25.75 -30.34
N ARG A 199 5.20 -26.27 -29.92
CA ARG A 199 6.36 -25.51 -29.45
C ARG A 199 7.39 -25.49 -30.57
N VAL A 200 7.88 -24.30 -30.94
CA VAL A 200 9.03 -24.15 -31.85
C VAL A 200 10.19 -23.55 -31.07
N ALA A 201 11.30 -24.29 -31.04
CA ALA A 201 12.60 -23.84 -30.57
C ALA A 201 13.33 -23.10 -31.70
N ILE A 202 13.95 -21.95 -31.40
CA ILE A 202 14.81 -21.24 -32.35
C ILE A 202 16.19 -21.04 -31.71
N THR A 203 17.18 -21.53 -32.43
CA THR A 203 18.62 -21.55 -32.14
C THR A 203 19.28 -20.18 -32.28
N VAL A 204 20.16 -19.84 -31.34
CA VAL A 204 21.00 -18.64 -31.37
C VAL A 204 22.20 -18.86 -32.28
N SER A 205 22.47 -17.91 -33.18
CA SER A 205 23.71 -17.85 -33.97
C SER A 205 24.52 -16.63 -33.55
N ASP A 206 25.77 -16.89 -33.15
CA ASP A 206 26.78 -15.91 -32.78
C ASP A 206 27.15 -15.00 -33.96
N THR A 207 26.95 -13.69 -33.80
CA THR A 207 27.67 -12.67 -34.59
C THR A 207 28.05 -11.51 -33.69
N LYS A 208 29.36 -11.30 -33.60
CA LYS A 208 30.04 -10.20 -32.91
C LYS A 208 30.11 -8.99 -33.83
N PRO A 209 29.81 -7.76 -33.37
CA PRO A 209 30.31 -6.55 -34.00
C PRO A 209 31.34 -5.83 -33.14
N THR A 210 32.41 -5.46 -33.81
CA THR A 210 33.56 -4.65 -33.45
C THR A 210 33.20 -3.17 -33.23
N GLY A 211 33.82 -2.58 -32.19
CA GLY A 211 34.35 -1.20 -32.14
C GLY A 211 33.47 -0.03 -32.57
N SER A 212 32.98 0.75 -31.59
CA SER A 212 32.76 2.19 -31.74
C SER A 212 32.86 2.89 -30.38
N THR A 213 33.54 4.03 -30.40
CA THR A 213 34.04 4.84 -29.28
C THR A 213 32.95 5.45 -28.38
N LEU A 214 33.11 5.28 -27.07
CA LEU A 214 32.33 5.90 -26.00
C LEU A 214 32.57 7.43 -25.92
N PRO A 215 31.51 8.27 -25.87
CA PRO A 215 31.59 9.60 -25.29
C PRO A 215 31.60 9.52 -23.76
N LYS A 216 32.42 10.36 -23.13
CA LYS A 216 32.63 10.48 -21.67
C LYS A 216 31.33 10.50 -20.86
N GLU A 217 31.31 9.69 -19.80
CA GLU A 217 30.28 9.69 -18.75
C GLU A 217 30.07 11.08 -18.14
N PRO A 218 28.81 11.54 -17.95
CA PRO A 218 28.52 12.66 -17.06
C PRO A 218 28.75 12.24 -15.61
N ARG A 219 29.37 13.13 -14.83
CA ARG A 219 29.71 12.92 -13.41
C ARG A 219 28.50 12.47 -12.58
N PRO A 220 28.70 11.59 -11.57
CA PRO A 220 27.62 11.14 -10.70
C PRO A 220 27.06 12.32 -9.89
N VAL A 221 25.75 12.49 -9.97
CA VAL A 221 24.99 13.43 -9.13
C VAL A 221 24.90 12.83 -7.72
N PRO A 222 25.04 13.61 -6.64
CA PRO A 222 24.96 13.08 -5.28
C PRO A 222 23.54 12.55 -5.02
N VAL A 223 23.45 11.27 -4.65
CA VAL A 223 22.23 10.65 -4.15
C VAL A 223 21.89 11.32 -2.81
N ILE A 224 20.86 12.16 -2.80
CA ILE A 224 20.31 12.67 -1.54
C ILE A 224 19.55 11.51 -0.90
N SER A 225 20.16 10.90 0.11
CA SER A 225 19.52 9.92 0.97
C SER A 225 18.52 10.62 1.89
N GLY A 226 17.27 10.76 1.42
CA GLY A 226 16.14 11.25 2.21
C GLY A 226 15.07 10.17 2.36
N SER A 227 14.87 9.70 3.59
CA SER A 227 13.67 9.02 4.13
C SER A 227 12.63 8.45 3.14
N GLY A 228 12.85 7.21 2.68
CA GLY A 228 11.92 6.08 2.88
C GLY A 228 10.53 6.07 2.22
N GLY A 229 10.24 6.91 1.23
CA GLY A 229 9.06 6.75 0.36
C GLY A 229 9.53 6.56 -1.08
N SER A 230 9.08 5.51 -1.75
CA SER A 230 9.31 5.37 -3.20
C SER A 230 8.65 6.55 -3.92
N GLU A 231 9.34 7.22 -4.83
CA GLU A 231 8.84 8.41 -5.56
C GLU A 231 7.48 8.16 -6.26
N LEU A 232 7.16 6.89 -6.49
CA LEU A 232 5.95 6.38 -7.12
C LEU A 232 4.75 6.25 -6.15
N GLU A 233 4.94 6.33 -4.83
CA GLU A 233 3.84 6.28 -3.84
C GLU A 233 2.80 7.40 -4.06
N VAL A 234 3.21 8.49 -4.72
CA VAL A 234 2.36 9.61 -5.10
C VAL A 234 1.25 9.18 -6.07
N LEU A 235 1.46 8.12 -6.86
CA LEU A 235 0.49 7.57 -7.81
C LEU A 235 -0.58 6.69 -7.13
N GLY A 236 -0.50 6.53 -5.81
CA GLY A 236 -1.36 5.67 -5.02
C GLY A 236 -0.82 4.24 -4.91
N PHE A 237 -1.13 3.60 -3.77
CA PHE A 237 -0.58 2.31 -3.38
C PHE A 237 -0.74 1.21 -4.45
N ARG A 238 -1.92 1.13 -5.09
CA ARG A 238 -2.21 0.10 -6.11
C ARG A 238 -1.36 0.27 -7.37
N THR A 239 -1.20 1.50 -7.84
CA THR A 239 -0.40 1.79 -9.04
C THR A 239 1.09 1.63 -8.76
N ALA A 240 1.57 2.10 -7.61
CA ALA A 240 2.95 1.91 -7.17
C ALA A 240 3.32 0.42 -7.00
N ASP A 241 2.43 -0.40 -6.41
CA ASP A 241 2.63 -1.85 -6.27
C ASP A 241 2.68 -2.56 -7.63
N ARG A 242 1.76 -2.22 -8.55
CA ARG A 242 1.77 -2.76 -9.92
C ARG A 242 3.05 -2.41 -10.68
N MET A 243 3.51 -1.16 -10.57
CA MET A 243 4.78 -0.72 -11.16
C MET A 243 5.97 -1.48 -10.56
N THR A 244 6.01 -1.63 -9.23
CA THR A 244 7.09 -2.34 -8.54
C THR A 244 7.16 -3.81 -8.97
N ARG A 245 6.01 -4.51 -9.07
CA ARG A 245 5.95 -5.90 -9.57
C ARG A 245 6.37 -6.03 -11.04
N ALA A 246 6.17 -4.98 -11.81
CA ALA A 246 6.59 -4.91 -13.21
C ALA A 246 8.08 -4.55 -13.38
N GLY A 247 8.83 -4.41 -12.28
CA GLY A 247 10.24 -4.04 -12.28
C GLY A 247 10.47 -2.54 -12.51
N ILE A 248 9.50 -1.70 -12.15
CA ILE A 248 9.59 -0.25 -12.20
C ILE A 248 9.57 0.28 -10.76
N SER A 249 10.74 0.63 -10.26
CA SER A 249 10.96 1.07 -8.88
C SER A 249 11.30 2.57 -8.77
N SER A 250 11.59 3.22 -9.89
CA SER A 250 11.93 4.65 -9.95
C SER A 250 11.20 5.37 -11.07
N VAL A 251 11.08 6.70 -10.95
CA VAL A 251 10.52 7.57 -11.99
C VAL A 251 11.35 7.50 -13.27
N HIS A 252 12.67 7.34 -13.15
CA HIS A 252 13.57 7.16 -14.29
C HIS A 252 13.27 5.85 -15.06
N GLU A 253 13.14 4.72 -14.37
CA GLU A 253 12.80 3.43 -14.99
C GLU A 253 11.43 3.47 -15.68
N LEU A 254 10.47 4.15 -15.04
CA LEU A 254 9.13 4.36 -15.59
C LEU A 254 9.20 5.13 -16.92
N LEU A 255 9.96 6.23 -16.95
CA LEU A 255 10.14 7.03 -18.16
C LEU A 255 10.86 6.24 -19.26
N GLU A 256 11.92 5.51 -18.93
CA GLU A 256 12.67 4.68 -19.89
C GLU A 256 11.77 3.62 -20.56
N GLN A 257 10.92 2.95 -19.78
CA GLN A 257 9.99 1.95 -20.30
C GLN A 257 8.79 2.56 -21.05
N GLY A 258 8.50 3.85 -20.86
CA GLY A 258 7.35 4.55 -21.43
C GLY A 258 7.65 5.51 -22.61
N LYS A 259 8.87 5.54 -23.15
CA LYS A 259 9.28 6.52 -24.18
C LYS A 259 8.46 6.48 -25.46
N THR A 260 8.07 5.29 -25.91
CA THR A 260 7.41 5.09 -27.22
C THR A 260 5.95 4.69 -27.09
N THR A 261 5.16 4.99 -28.12
CA THR A 261 3.71 4.66 -28.16
C THR A 261 3.47 3.15 -28.06
N GLN A 262 4.32 2.35 -28.71
CA GLN A 262 4.26 0.88 -28.59
C GLN A 262 4.63 0.40 -27.19
N ALA A 263 5.71 0.94 -26.59
CA ALA A 263 6.14 0.54 -25.25
C ALA A 263 5.09 0.92 -24.20
N ARG A 264 4.47 2.10 -24.32
CA ARG A 264 3.36 2.50 -23.44
C ARG A 264 2.16 1.59 -23.57
N LYS A 265 1.79 1.17 -24.78
CA LYS A 265 0.65 0.26 -24.96
C LYS A 265 0.88 -1.09 -24.27
N LEU A 266 2.06 -1.70 -24.49
CA LEU A 266 2.45 -2.93 -23.81
C LEU A 266 2.52 -2.76 -22.29
N LEU A 267 3.02 -1.61 -21.83
CA LEU A 267 3.13 -1.30 -20.41
C LEU A 267 1.75 -1.07 -19.77
N ALA A 268 0.82 -0.42 -20.48
CA ALA A 268 -0.56 -0.20 -20.04
C ALA A 268 -1.29 -1.54 -19.88
N GLU A 269 -1.15 -2.45 -20.84
CA GLU A 269 -1.70 -3.81 -20.76
C GLU A 269 -1.07 -4.60 -19.59
N ARG A 270 0.26 -4.52 -19.41
CA ARG A 270 0.96 -5.23 -18.31
C ARG A 270 0.59 -4.70 -16.93
N LEU A 271 0.41 -3.39 -16.80
CA LEU A 271 0.07 -2.74 -15.54
C LEU A 271 -1.43 -2.68 -15.28
N ASP A 272 -2.27 -3.07 -16.24
CA ASP A 272 -3.72 -2.91 -16.17
C ASP A 272 -4.13 -1.45 -15.85
N ILE A 273 -3.53 -0.52 -16.60
CA ILE A 273 -3.76 0.93 -16.48
C ILE A 273 -4.26 1.45 -17.83
N ASN A 274 -5.18 2.41 -17.82
CA ASN A 274 -5.65 3.03 -19.05
C ASN A 274 -4.48 3.73 -19.80
N GLU A 275 -4.39 3.59 -21.12
CA GLU A 275 -3.31 4.21 -21.91
C GLU A 275 -3.20 5.73 -21.70
N LYS A 276 -4.32 6.43 -21.50
CA LYS A 276 -4.32 7.89 -21.25
C LYS A 276 -3.78 8.23 -19.86
N GLU A 277 -4.16 7.44 -18.86
CA GLU A 277 -3.68 7.59 -17.49
C GLU A 277 -2.18 7.30 -17.44
N LEU A 278 -1.72 6.23 -18.09
CA LEU A 278 -0.30 5.93 -18.19
C LEU A 278 0.47 7.04 -18.91
N LEU A 279 -0.07 7.60 -20.00
CA LEU A 279 0.57 8.72 -20.70
C LEU A 279 0.73 9.95 -19.79
N SER A 280 -0.31 10.31 -19.02
CA SER A 280 -0.26 11.37 -18.01
C SER A 280 0.85 11.11 -16.97
N ILE A 281 0.94 9.88 -16.46
CA ILE A 281 1.98 9.49 -15.50
C ILE A 281 3.39 9.56 -16.12
N ILE A 282 3.56 9.12 -17.37
CA ILE A 282 4.83 9.20 -18.10
C ILE A 282 5.23 10.66 -18.38
N ASN A 283 4.27 11.50 -18.71
CA ASN A 283 4.47 12.94 -18.89
C ASN A 283 4.92 13.61 -17.58
N CYS A 284 4.30 13.27 -16.44
CA CYS A 284 4.75 13.70 -15.12
C CYS A 284 6.16 13.21 -14.79
N ALA A 285 6.50 11.97 -15.17
CA ALA A 285 7.84 11.42 -15.01
C ALA A 285 8.88 12.17 -15.87
N ASP A 286 8.53 12.63 -17.06
CA ASP A 286 9.39 13.47 -17.91
C ASP A 286 9.64 14.84 -17.28
N LEU A 287 8.61 15.46 -16.67
CA LEU A 287 8.77 16.71 -15.92
C LEU A 287 9.75 16.56 -14.72
N CYS A 288 9.79 15.39 -14.09
CA CYS A 288 10.71 15.11 -12.96
C CYS A 288 12.19 15.10 -13.34
N ARG A 289 12.54 15.20 -14.63
CA ARG A 289 13.92 15.42 -15.09
C ARG A 289 14.47 16.79 -14.72
N ILE A 290 13.59 17.75 -14.44
CA ILE A 290 13.95 19.11 -14.02
C ILE A 290 14.35 19.07 -12.55
N TYR A 291 15.47 19.70 -12.20
CA TYR A 291 15.99 19.68 -10.84
C TYR A 291 15.00 20.27 -9.81
N GLY A 292 14.78 19.52 -8.73
CA GLY A 292 13.84 19.90 -7.66
C GLY A 292 12.37 19.66 -8.00
N MET A 293 12.07 19.06 -9.15
CA MET A 293 10.72 18.65 -9.53
C MET A 293 10.39 17.28 -8.92
N THR A 294 9.23 17.16 -8.27
CA THR A 294 8.72 15.89 -7.73
C THR A 294 7.43 15.49 -8.44
N MET A 295 7.03 14.22 -8.36
CA MET A 295 5.77 13.74 -8.95
C MET A 295 4.54 14.55 -8.49
N LYS A 296 4.53 15.04 -7.24
CA LYS A 296 3.45 15.90 -6.73
C LYS A 296 3.42 17.27 -7.39
N ILE A 297 4.59 17.86 -7.62
CA ILE A 297 4.70 19.16 -8.30
C ILE A 297 4.33 19.00 -9.77
N ALA A 298 4.76 17.92 -10.42
CA ALA A 298 4.38 17.58 -11.78
C ALA A 298 2.85 17.42 -11.92
N GLY A 299 2.20 16.73 -10.98
CA GLY A 299 0.73 16.63 -10.96
C GLY A 299 0.01 17.98 -10.77
N LEU A 300 0.59 18.92 -10.01
CA LEU A 300 0.03 20.28 -9.93
C LEU A 300 0.24 21.07 -11.23
N LEU A 301 1.36 20.87 -11.93
CA LEU A 301 1.61 21.46 -13.24
C LEU A 301 0.61 20.95 -14.29
N GLU A 302 0.36 19.64 -14.31
CA GLU A 302 -0.66 19.01 -15.15
C GLU A 302 -2.06 19.58 -14.85
N ALA A 303 -2.44 19.64 -13.57
CA ALA A 303 -3.70 20.26 -13.16
C ALA A 303 -3.76 21.78 -13.50
N SER A 304 -2.62 22.42 -13.73
CA SER A 304 -2.50 23.81 -14.21
C SER A 304 -2.46 23.92 -15.74
N GLY A 305 -2.61 22.80 -16.46
CA GLY A 305 -2.60 22.69 -17.91
C GLY A 305 -1.20 22.67 -18.54
N VAL A 306 -0.20 22.19 -17.80
CA VAL A 306 1.17 22.03 -18.30
C VAL A 306 1.56 20.57 -18.12
N ASP A 307 1.40 19.80 -19.19
CA ASP A 307 1.49 18.35 -19.10
C ASP A 307 2.88 17.88 -19.54
N THR A 308 3.58 18.66 -20.38
CA THR A 308 4.83 18.23 -21.01
C THR A 308 5.99 19.20 -20.82
N VAL A 309 7.23 18.70 -20.87
CA VAL A 309 8.45 19.54 -20.81
C VAL A 309 8.46 20.62 -21.91
N PRO A 310 8.11 20.32 -23.18
CA PRO A 310 7.99 21.35 -24.22
C PRO A 310 6.95 22.41 -23.88
N GLU A 311 5.79 22.07 -23.31
CA GLU A 311 4.79 23.06 -22.91
C GLU A 311 5.33 23.98 -21.82
N LEU A 312 5.96 23.41 -20.78
CA LEU A 312 6.55 24.17 -19.68
C LEU A 312 7.59 25.18 -20.20
N SER A 313 8.41 24.79 -21.17
CA SER A 313 9.44 25.65 -21.77
C SER A 313 8.90 26.94 -22.42
N HIS A 314 7.63 26.92 -22.88
CA HIS A 314 6.96 28.04 -23.53
C HIS A 314 6.08 28.88 -22.58
N ARG A 315 5.89 28.45 -21.32
CA ARG A 315 5.04 29.18 -20.37
C ARG A 315 5.71 30.46 -19.87
N ASN A 316 4.87 31.45 -19.53
CA ASN A 316 5.29 32.61 -18.77
C ASN A 316 5.33 32.25 -17.27
N PRO A 317 6.48 32.35 -16.57
CA PRO A 317 6.61 31.94 -15.17
C PRO A 317 5.66 32.66 -14.21
N ALA A 318 5.39 33.96 -14.43
CA ALA A 318 4.53 34.76 -13.56
C ALA A 318 3.08 34.27 -13.64
N HIS A 319 2.56 34.08 -14.86
CA HIS A 319 1.19 33.57 -15.06
C HIS A 319 1.06 32.11 -14.58
N LEU A 320 2.11 31.30 -14.79
CA LEU A 320 2.12 29.91 -14.32
C LEU A 320 2.06 29.85 -12.79
N TYR A 321 2.82 30.68 -12.08
CA TYR A 321 2.77 30.75 -10.62
C TYR A 321 1.39 31.15 -10.09
N GLU A 322 0.74 32.13 -10.72
CA GLU A 322 -0.63 32.52 -10.37
C GLU A 322 -1.62 31.38 -10.59
N LYS A 323 -1.50 30.69 -11.73
CA LYS A 323 -2.37 29.55 -12.07
C LYS A 323 -2.19 28.39 -11.11
N MET A 324 -0.94 28.00 -10.82
CA MET A 324 -0.63 26.94 -9.86
C MET A 324 -1.18 27.26 -8.48
N GLN A 325 -1.11 28.50 -8.02
CA GLN A 325 -1.73 28.89 -6.75
C GLN A 325 -3.26 28.80 -6.79
N GLU A 326 -3.88 29.21 -7.89
CA GLU A 326 -5.33 29.11 -8.07
C GLU A 326 -5.80 27.65 -7.99
N VAL A 327 -5.13 26.76 -8.73
CA VAL A 327 -5.42 25.33 -8.75
C VAL A 327 -5.14 24.71 -7.38
N ASN A 328 -4.00 25.02 -6.77
CA ASN A 328 -3.65 24.46 -5.46
C ASN A 328 -4.59 24.93 -4.33
N ARG A 329 -5.16 26.14 -4.41
CA ARG A 329 -6.20 26.59 -3.47
C ARG A 329 -7.49 25.76 -3.57
N LYS A 330 -7.82 25.26 -4.77
CA LYS A 330 -9.02 24.45 -5.02
C LYS A 330 -8.77 22.98 -4.67
N GLU A 331 -7.71 22.43 -5.24
CA GLU A 331 -7.42 20.99 -5.22
C GLU A 331 -6.54 20.56 -4.02
N LYS A 332 -5.87 21.51 -3.34
CA LYS A 332 -5.01 21.28 -2.16
C LYS A 332 -3.97 20.16 -2.36
N ILE A 333 -3.33 20.14 -3.53
CA ILE A 333 -2.36 19.11 -3.95
C ILE A 333 -1.04 19.23 -3.17
N LEU A 334 -0.52 20.46 -3.01
CA LEU A 334 0.71 20.75 -2.29
C LEU A 334 0.43 21.48 -0.98
N HIS A 335 1.06 21.02 0.10
CA HIS A 335 1.08 21.73 1.38
C HIS A 335 1.98 22.98 1.34
N THR A 336 3.09 22.90 0.60
CA THR A 336 4.05 23.98 0.44
C THR A 336 4.20 24.30 -1.03
N MET A 337 3.93 25.55 -1.40
CA MET A 337 4.06 26.01 -2.78
C MET A 337 5.53 26.29 -3.12
N PRO A 338 5.97 25.97 -4.35
CA PRO A 338 7.25 26.43 -4.85
C PRO A 338 7.28 27.95 -4.98
N SER A 339 8.44 28.54 -4.81
CA SER A 339 8.70 29.96 -5.01
C SER A 339 8.64 30.36 -6.49
N LYS A 340 8.38 31.65 -6.75
CA LYS A 340 8.43 32.20 -8.13
C LYS A 340 9.78 31.92 -8.81
N ALA A 341 10.87 32.04 -8.06
CA ALA A 341 12.22 31.79 -8.57
C ALA A 341 12.44 30.30 -8.93
N GLU A 342 11.80 29.36 -8.24
CA GLU A 342 11.83 27.94 -8.62
C GLU A 342 11.14 27.71 -9.96
N ILE A 343 9.94 28.27 -10.15
CA ILE A 343 9.20 28.14 -11.40
C ILE A 343 9.95 28.78 -12.58
N GLU A 344 10.55 29.96 -12.37
CA GLU A 344 11.40 30.59 -13.38
C GLU A 344 12.57 29.68 -13.78
N ARG A 345 13.24 29.05 -12.81
CA ARG A 345 14.30 28.07 -13.10
C ARG A 345 13.78 26.87 -13.88
N TRP A 346 12.62 26.31 -13.51
CA TRP A 346 12.04 25.17 -14.21
C TRP A 346 11.74 25.47 -15.67
N VAL A 347 11.21 26.66 -15.98
CA VAL A 347 10.95 27.08 -17.37
C VAL A 347 12.26 27.21 -18.16
N VAL A 348 13.32 27.73 -17.55
CA VAL A 348 14.65 27.83 -18.20
C VAL A 348 15.26 26.45 -18.43
N GLU A 349 15.20 25.57 -17.44
CA GLU A 349 15.74 24.20 -17.53
C GLU A 349 14.97 23.36 -18.54
N ALA A 350 13.64 23.49 -18.60
CA ALA A 350 12.80 22.83 -19.59
C ALA A 350 13.18 23.17 -21.03
N ARG A 351 13.69 24.39 -21.30
CA ARG A 351 14.19 24.79 -22.63
C ARG A 351 15.49 24.10 -23.01
N ALA A 352 16.29 23.69 -22.03
CA ALA A 352 17.57 23.02 -22.25
C ALA A 352 17.42 21.49 -22.38
N LEU A 353 16.28 20.93 -21.98
CA LEU A 353 16.06 19.49 -22.00
C LEU A 353 15.64 18.99 -23.39
N PRO A 354 16.24 17.89 -23.90
CA PRO A 354 15.78 17.27 -25.13
C PRO A 354 14.44 16.55 -24.92
N ARG A 355 13.64 16.50 -25.97
CA ARG A 355 12.41 15.70 -26.02
C ARG A 355 12.75 14.21 -26.02
N VAL A 356 12.20 13.46 -25.07
CA VAL A 356 12.46 12.01 -24.92
C VAL A 356 11.22 11.15 -25.17
N ILE A 357 10.01 11.71 -25.03
CA ILE A 357 8.75 11.01 -25.30
C ILE A 357 8.35 11.22 -26.76
N SER A 358 8.09 10.12 -27.47
CA SER A 358 7.41 10.11 -28.77
C SER A 358 5.92 9.86 -28.58
N TYR A 359 5.08 10.65 -29.25
CA TYR A 359 3.62 10.58 -29.15
C TYR A 359 3.03 9.80 -30.31
#